data_AF-A0A7X6SJL9-F1
#
_entry.id   AF-A0A7X6SJL9-F1
#
_cell.length_a   1.000
_cell.length_b   1.000
_cell.length_c   1.000
_cell.angle_alpha   90.00
_cell.angle_beta   90.00
_cell.angle_gamma   90.00
#
_symmetry.space_group_name_H-M   'P 1'
#
loop_
_entity.id
_entity.type
_entity.pdbx_description
1 polymer ?
#
loop_
_entity_poly.entity_id
_entity_poly.type
_entity_poly.pdbx_seq_one_letter_code
_entity_poly.pdbx_strand_id
1 'polypeptide(L)'
;MNGFESEGGLQAGDERRSLAAPRPGASSARVPATRTHVVPAATPVSVRRTSVRAKVIGLGAAGAAFGGAVAGASFVSPALASVVGASGAVAMLAVSVAVSNSITSPLRDVGRQLRRFGDGDLTARAHVANDEIGTFARSFNVVAESLTSRLSSLEDTARQAAHLRAVTDALEMAADETHVYRILEQSMGLIAPNSPAELLIADHGARFHRAAVNPIAGPGGCPVSGPDGCVAMRRAQTMTFPSPSTINACPMLVEHDTICSATCIPVGVHGHLLGVLHVTGREGDPPRNGVVEQFVSIASLVGTRVGSIRALENSRLEASTDGLTGLANRRKLEAAVEELMAEGVAFSLVMADIDHFKKLNDRYGHETGDRALQLFASVLQDNVRGHDIVARFGGEEFVLVYPRLPALRAIEVLDRIRHALESATVNAGLPSFTTSFGVASSTVADSLEDIIRVADAGLFAAKQAGRNRVVFADQALADEIFSAKRSEGSDTVGDGDAVELAAVIDLTDGSASPESSQHQQ
;
A
#
# COMPACT_ATOMS: atom_id res chain seq x y z
N MET A 1 10.02 -50.53 -22.71
CA MET A 1 9.44 -50.26 -24.05
C MET A 1 8.93 -48.83 -23.99
N ASN A 2 9.83 -47.88 -24.22
CA ASN A 2 10.06 -47.15 -25.49
C ASN A 2 8.99 -46.06 -25.65
N GLY A 3 9.27 -44.76 -25.64
CA GLY A 3 10.49 -44.03 -26.00
C GLY A 3 10.10 -42.98 -27.04
N PHE A 4 10.59 -41.74 -26.87
CA PHE A 4 10.88 -40.65 -27.84
C PHE A 4 11.01 -39.35 -27.02
N GLU A 5 12.20 -38.97 -26.52
CA GLU A 5 13.32 -38.26 -27.19
C GLU A 5 12.88 -36.90 -27.77
N SER A 6 13.20 -35.74 -27.19
CA SER A 6 14.49 -35.04 -26.94
C SER A 6 14.96 -34.20 -28.13
N GLU A 7 15.17 -32.90 -27.88
CA GLU A 7 16.22 -31.97 -28.40
C GLU A 7 15.76 -30.52 -28.13
N GLY A 8 16.53 -29.57 -27.62
CA GLY A 8 17.96 -29.55 -27.32
C GLY A 8 18.30 -28.38 -26.39
N GLY A 9 19.39 -28.53 -25.65
CA GLY A 9 20.06 -27.43 -24.96
C GLY A 9 21.08 -26.76 -25.88
N LEU A 10 21.41 -25.50 -25.60
CA LEU A 10 22.69 -24.89 -25.96
C LEU A 10 22.94 -23.63 -25.10
N GLN A 11 24.02 -23.75 -24.34
CA GLN A 11 25.05 -22.75 -24.05
C GLN A 11 24.77 -21.52 -23.16
N ALA A 12 25.49 -21.58 -22.03
CA ALA A 12 25.93 -20.45 -21.22
C ALA A 12 26.77 -19.44 -22.03
N GLY A 13 26.48 -18.16 -21.80
CA GLY A 13 27.30 -17.02 -22.21
C GLY A 13 27.41 -16.04 -21.04
N ASP A 14 28.57 -16.05 -20.41
CA ASP A 14 29.03 -15.14 -19.36
C ASP A 14 29.36 -13.77 -19.99
N GLU A 15 28.56 -12.73 -19.70
CA GLU A 15 28.95 -11.34 -19.97
C GLU A 15 28.89 -10.53 -18.68
N ARG A 16 30.01 -10.55 -17.94
CA ARG A 16 30.39 -9.48 -17.02
C ARG A 16 30.48 -8.15 -17.80
N ARG A 17 29.50 -7.27 -17.63
CA ARG A 17 29.65 -5.84 -17.94
C ARG A 17 29.74 -5.01 -16.66
N SER A 18 30.95 -4.48 -16.48
CA SER A 18 31.38 -3.46 -15.54
C SER A 18 30.41 -2.27 -15.47
N LEU A 19 29.82 -2.05 -14.28
CA LEU A 19 29.15 -0.81 -13.91
C LEU A 19 30.22 0.18 -13.42
N ALA A 20 30.74 0.98 -14.35
CA ALA A 20 31.53 2.16 -14.02
C ALA A 20 30.60 3.32 -13.63
N ALA A 21 30.82 3.86 -12.42
CA ALA A 21 30.16 5.07 -11.93
C ALA A 21 30.57 6.32 -12.73
N PRO A 22 29.68 7.30 -13.00
CA PRO A 22 30.08 8.60 -13.49
C PRO A 22 30.34 9.57 -12.34
N ARG A 23 31.54 10.16 -12.32
CA ARG A 23 31.91 11.35 -11.54
C ARG A 23 31.34 12.63 -12.19
N PRO A 24 31.19 13.73 -11.41
CA PRO A 24 30.37 14.88 -11.78
C PRO A 24 31.13 15.83 -12.72
N GLY A 25 30.52 16.12 -13.87
CA GLY A 25 30.99 17.12 -14.83
C GLY A 25 29.92 18.19 -15.02
N ALA A 26 30.21 19.39 -14.53
CA ALA A 26 29.39 20.59 -14.71
C ALA A 26 29.22 20.93 -16.20
N SER A 27 27.98 21.01 -16.66
CA SER A 27 27.60 21.63 -17.93
C SER A 27 26.35 22.45 -17.69
N SER A 28 26.50 23.78 -17.76
CA SER A 28 25.42 24.75 -17.67
C SER A 28 24.59 24.73 -18.96
N ALA A 29 23.69 23.74 -19.08
CA ALA A 29 22.66 23.76 -20.11
C ALA A 29 21.53 24.70 -19.66
N ARG A 30 21.49 25.89 -20.28
CA ARG A 30 20.35 26.81 -20.22
C ARG A 30 19.06 26.06 -20.53
N VAL A 31 18.10 26.17 -19.61
CA VAL A 31 16.68 25.86 -19.81
C VAL A 31 16.21 26.53 -21.12
N PRO A 32 15.71 25.78 -22.13
CA PRO A 32 14.97 26.41 -23.19
C PRO A 32 13.64 26.85 -22.57
N ALA A 33 13.46 28.16 -22.43
CA ALA A 33 12.18 28.75 -22.09
C ALA A 33 11.13 28.13 -23.02
N THR A 34 10.16 27.44 -22.43
CA THR A 34 8.99 26.94 -23.14
C THR A 34 8.34 28.14 -23.81
N ARG A 35 8.45 28.18 -25.14
CA ARG A 35 7.67 29.09 -25.97
C ARG A 35 6.21 28.79 -25.67
N THR A 36 5.59 29.63 -24.85
CA THR A 36 4.17 29.87 -24.90
C THR A 36 3.83 30.12 -26.35
N HIS A 37 3.19 29.15 -27.00
CA HIS A 37 2.48 29.41 -28.24
C HIS A 37 1.32 30.33 -27.85
N VAL A 38 1.60 31.63 -27.86
CA VAL A 38 0.60 32.67 -28.00
C VAL A 38 -0.05 32.37 -29.34
N VAL A 39 -1.24 31.76 -29.30
CA VAL A 39 -2.15 31.75 -30.44
C VAL A 39 -2.29 33.21 -30.86
N PRO A 40 -1.93 33.59 -32.09
CA PRO A 40 -2.05 34.98 -32.50
C PRO A 40 -3.51 35.37 -32.31
N ALA A 41 -3.77 36.42 -31.53
CA ALA A 41 -5.08 37.03 -31.45
C ALA A 41 -5.57 37.20 -32.89
N ALA A 42 -6.70 36.56 -33.20
CA ALA A 42 -7.30 36.65 -34.51
C ALA A 42 -7.35 38.12 -34.90
N THR A 43 -6.66 38.49 -35.97
CA THR A 43 -6.76 39.83 -36.53
C THR A 43 -8.25 40.11 -36.73
N PRO A 44 -8.77 41.24 -36.23
CA PRO A 44 -10.17 41.55 -36.44
C PRO A 44 -10.34 41.68 -37.95
N VAL A 45 -10.98 40.69 -38.57
CA VAL A 45 -11.48 40.83 -39.93
C VAL A 45 -12.48 41.97 -39.84
N SER A 46 -12.03 43.15 -40.25
CA SER A 46 -12.86 44.34 -40.38
C SER A 46 -13.83 44.09 -41.53
N VAL A 47 -14.87 43.32 -41.24
CA VAL A 47 -16.05 43.27 -42.08
C VAL A 47 -16.62 44.68 -42.03
N ARG A 48 -16.30 45.48 -43.05
CA ARG A 48 -16.99 46.75 -43.31
C ARG A 48 -18.46 46.49 -43.08
N ARG A 49 -19.05 47.17 -42.09
CA ARG A 49 -20.50 47.24 -41.89
C ARG A 49 -21.11 47.93 -43.10
N THR A 50 -21.22 47.22 -44.22
CA THR A 50 -22.13 47.59 -45.29
C THR A 50 -23.51 47.21 -44.77
N SER A 51 -24.17 48.18 -44.15
CA SER A 51 -25.55 48.04 -43.74
C SER A 51 -26.35 47.64 -44.97
N VAL A 52 -27.12 46.56 -44.89
CA VAL A 52 -28.04 46.19 -45.97
C VAL A 52 -29.11 47.28 -46.18
N ARG A 53 -29.30 48.18 -45.20
CA ARG A 53 -30.01 49.45 -45.39
C ARG A 53 -29.43 50.31 -46.53
N ALA A 54 -28.12 50.33 -46.76
CA ALA A 54 -27.51 51.11 -47.83
C ALA A 54 -27.71 50.51 -49.24
N LYS A 55 -27.97 49.20 -49.36
CA LYS A 55 -28.28 48.56 -50.65
C LYS A 55 -29.78 48.60 -51.00
N VAL A 56 -30.66 48.76 -50.02
CA VAL A 56 -32.09 49.02 -50.28
C VAL A 56 -32.31 50.43 -50.85
N ILE A 57 -31.45 51.41 -50.49
CA ILE A 57 -31.46 52.75 -51.10
C ILE A 57 -30.93 52.71 -52.55
N GLY A 58 -30.05 51.75 -52.87
CA GLY A 58 -29.56 51.52 -54.24
C GLY A 58 -30.58 50.88 -55.19
N LEU A 59 -31.62 50.20 -54.69
CA LEU A 59 -32.70 49.69 -55.55
C LEU A 59 -33.69 50.78 -55.98
N GLY A 60 -33.71 51.94 -55.31
CA GLY A 60 -34.43 53.12 -55.81
C GLY A 60 -33.86 53.66 -57.13
N ALA A 61 -32.57 53.43 -57.39
CA ALA A 61 -31.92 53.84 -58.64
C ALA A 61 -32.17 52.86 -59.81
N ALA A 62 -32.57 51.61 -59.54
CA ALA A 62 -32.93 50.64 -60.58
C ALA A 62 -34.38 50.80 -61.07
N GLY A 63 -35.28 51.33 -60.22
CA GLY A 63 -36.64 51.70 -60.64
C GLY A 63 -36.68 52.84 -61.66
N ALA A 64 -35.72 53.76 -61.60
CA ALA A 64 -35.58 54.84 -62.58
C ALA A 64 -35.06 54.37 -63.95
N ALA A 65 -34.35 53.23 -64.01
CA ALA A 65 -33.85 52.67 -65.26
C ALA A 65 -34.92 51.85 -66.02
N PHE A 66 -35.96 51.36 -65.34
CA PHE A 66 -37.05 50.62 -66.00
C PHE A 66 -38.10 51.55 -66.65
N GLY A 67 -38.14 52.83 -66.26
CA GLY A 67 -38.98 53.84 -66.92
C GLY A 67 -38.50 54.23 -68.33
N GLY A 68 -37.24 53.95 -68.68
CA GLY A 68 -36.66 54.31 -69.98
C GLY A 68 -37.06 53.36 -71.13
N ALA A 69 -37.54 52.16 -70.84
CA ALA A 69 -37.87 51.15 -71.87
C ALA A 69 -39.33 51.21 -72.37
N VAL A 70 -40.20 52.04 -71.76
CA VAL A 70 -41.60 52.20 -72.18
C VAL A 70 -41.81 53.47 -73.04
N ALA A 71 -40.78 54.30 -73.19
CA ALA A 71 -40.85 55.55 -73.97
C ALA A 71 -40.87 55.35 -75.50
N GLY A 72 -40.79 54.12 -76.00
CA GLY A 72 -40.82 53.80 -77.44
C GLY A 72 -42.21 53.46 -78.01
N ALA A 73 -43.25 53.35 -77.19
CA ALA A 73 -44.60 53.02 -77.65
C ALA A 73 -45.50 54.26 -77.58
N SER A 74 -45.79 54.86 -78.75
CA SER A 74 -46.57 56.12 -78.90
C SER A 74 -48.07 56.03 -78.51
N PHE A 75 -48.47 55.12 -77.62
CA PHE A 75 -49.87 54.89 -77.25
C PHE A 75 -50.10 54.60 -75.75
N VAL A 76 -49.20 55.04 -74.86
CA VAL A 76 -49.36 54.83 -73.41
C VAL A 76 -49.43 56.18 -72.69
N SER A 77 -50.55 56.48 -72.04
CA SER A 77 -50.75 57.70 -71.25
C SER A 77 -49.66 57.82 -70.16
N PRO A 78 -49.12 59.02 -69.87
CA PRO A 78 -48.12 59.22 -68.82
C PRO A 78 -48.58 58.72 -67.43
N ALA A 79 -49.89 58.64 -67.20
CA ALA A 79 -50.47 58.02 -66.01
C ALA A 79 -50.29 56.49 -65.95
N LEU A 80 -50.26 55.79 -67.09
CA LEU A 80 -50.03 54.34 -67.12
C LEU A 80 -48.56 53.99 -66.87
N ALA A 81 -47.63 54.80 -67.40
CA ALA A 81 -46.19 54.59 -67.23
C ALA A 81 -45.74 54.75 -65.76
N SER A 82 -46.31 55.71 -65.03
CA SER A 82 -46.04 55.90 -63.59
C SER A 82 -46.60 54.76 -62.74
N VAL A 83 -47.78 54.25 -63.07
CA VAL A 83 -48.38 53.08 -62.40
C VAL A 83 -47.54 51.82 -62.62
N VAL A 84 -47.06 51.56 -63.85
CA VAL A 84 -46.19 50.42 -64.14
C VAL A 84 -44.85 50.53 -63.41
N GLY A 85 -44.24 51.73 -63.37
CA GLY A 85 -43.01 51.99 -62.61
C GLY A 85 -43.17 51.79 -61.11
N ALA A 86 -44.26 52.30 -60.52
CA ALA A 86 -44.57 52.11 -59.10
C ALA A 86 -44.81 50.62 -58.77
N SER A 87 -45.53 49.91 -59.63
CA SER A 87 -45.78 48.47 -59.49
C SER A 87 -44.48 47.65 -59.53
N GLY A 88 -43.57 47.98 -60.46
CA GLY A 88 -42.25 47.35 -60.55
C GLY A 88 -41.36 47.62 -59.32
N ALA A 89 -41.40 48.83 -58.78
CA ALA A 89 -40.68 49.18 -57.55
C ALA A 89 -41.21 48.41 -56.33
N VAL A 90 -42.54 48.29 -56.21
CA VAL A 90 -43.19 47.47 -55.15
C VAL A 90 -42.82 45.99 -55.31
N ALA A 91 -42.83 45.46 -56.53
CA ALA A 91 -42.43 44.08 -56.79
C ALA A 91 -40.95 43.82 -56.44
N MET A 92 -40.04 44.73 -56.80
CA MET A 92 -38.63 44.63 -56.39
C MET A 92 -38.44 44.70 -54.88
N LEU A 93 -39.19 45.57 -54.20
CA LEU A 93 -39.15 45.67 -52.74
C LEU A 93 -39.67 44.37 -52.11
N ALA A 94 -40.77 43.81 -52.63
CA ALA A 94 -41.32 42.54 -52.17
C ALA A 94 -40.34 41.38 -52.37
N VAL A 95 -39.68 41.29 -53.53
CA VAL A 95 -38.62 40.29 -53.79
C VAL A 95 -37.43 40.49 -52.86
N SER A 96 -36.98 41.73 -52.64
CA SER A 96 -35.87 42.04 -51.74
C SER A 96 -36.18 41.68 -50.28
N VAL A 97 -37.40 41.96 -49.82
CA VAL A 97 -37.88 41.54 -48.49
C VAL A 97 -37.98 40.02 -48.42
N ALA A 98 -38.51 39.36 -49.46
CA ALA A 98 -38.62 37.92 -49.52
C ALA A 98 -37.24 37.24 -49.46
N VAL A 99 -36.25 37.70 -50.24
CA VAL A 99 -34.87 37.18 -50.22
C VAL A 99 -34.17 37.49 -48.89
N SER A 100 -34.40 38.66 -48.31
CA SER A 100 -33.86 39.02 -47.00
C SER A 100 -34.38 38.07 -45.91
N ASN A 101 -35.68 37.76 -45.94
CA ASN A 101 -36.32 36.93 -44.92
C ASN A 101 -36.09 35.43 -45.13
N SER A 102 -36.07 34.95 -46.38
CA SER A 102 -35.90 33.53 -46.71
C SER A 102 -34.44 33.07 -46.75
N ILE A 103 -33.50 33.94 -47.12
CA ILE A 103 -32.09 33.55 -47.34
C ILE A 103 -31.14 34.30 -46.42
N THR A 104 -31.19 35.64 -46.44
CA THR A 104 -30.14 36.46 -45.81
C THR A 104 -30.21 36.43 -44.28
N SER A 105 -31.41 36.49 -43.71
CA SER A 105 -31.60 36.47 -42.25
C SER A 105 -31.24 35.11 -41.64
N PRO A 106 -31.71 33.96 -42.17
CA PRO A 106 -31.31 32.65 -41.66
C PRO A 106 -29.80 32.38 -41.77
N LEU A 107 -29.16 32.73 -42.90
CA LEU A 107 -27.71 32.57 -43.04
C LEU A 107 -26.92 33.43 -42.05
N ARG A 108 -27.40 34.65 -41.74
CA ARG A 108 -26.78 35.49 -40.72
C ARG A 108 -26.95 34.92 -39.31
N ASP A 109 -28.07 34.26 -39.02
CA ASP A 109 -28.27 33.58 -37.75
C ASP A 109 -27.27 32.43 -37.58
N VAL A 110 -27.19 31.51 -38.55
CA VAL A 110 -26.22 30.40 -38.50
C VAL A 110 -24.80 30.92 -38.33
N GLY A 111 -24.40 31.92 -39.12
CA GLY A 111 -23.06 32.52 -39.01
C GLY A 111 -22.82 33.31 -37.71
N ARG A 112 -23.87 33.75 -37.01
CA ARG A 112 -23.74 34.36 -35.68
C ARG A 112 -23.55 33.28 -34.61
N GLN A 113 -24.35 32.21 -34.67
CA GLN A 113 -24.27 31.11 -33.71
C GLN A 113 -22.97 30.34 -33.84
N LEU A 114 -22.48 30.14 -35.07
CA LEU A 114 -21.18 29.51 -35.32
C LEU A 114 -20.01 30.33 -34.76
N ARG A 115 -20.07 31.66 -34.85
CA ARG A 115 -19.08 32.54 -34.20
C ARG A 115 -19.15 32.47 -32.68
N ARG A 116 -20.36 32.58 -32.10
CA ARG A 116 -20.55 32.42 -30.65
C ARG A 116 -20.02 31.09 -30.13
N PHE A 117 -20.29 30.00 -30.86
CA PHE A 117 -19.76 28.67 -30.54
C PHE A 117 -18.23 28.63 -30.62
N GLY A 118 -17.63 29.21 -31.66
CA GLY A 118 -16.17 29.35 -31.79
C GLY A 118 -15.53 30.26 -30.73
N ASP A 119 -16.26 31.24 -30.23
CA ASP A 119 -15.84 32.16 -29.16
C ASP A 119 -16.02 31.55 -27.74
N GLY A 120 -16.48 30.29 -27.64
CA GLY A 120 -16.55 29.54 -26.39
C GLY A 120 -17.96 29.32 -25.82
N ASP A 121 -19.02 29.88 -26.42
CA ASP A 121 -20.40 29.60 -26.03
C ASP A 121 -20.88 28.28 -26.63
N LEU A 122 -20.54 27.17 -25.96
CA LEU A 122 -20.87 25.82 -26.39
C LEU A 122 -22.38 25.52 -26.41
N THR A 123 -23.21 26.40 -25.84
CA THR A 123 -24.68 26.28 -25.85
C THR A 123 -25.31 26.87 -27.11
N ALA A 124 -24.56 27.64 -27.90
CA ALA A 124 -25.06 28.29 -29.10
C ALA A 124 -25.58 27.27 -30.13
N ARG A 125 -26.82 27.46 -30.60
CA ARG A 125 -27.48 26.63 -31.62
C ARG A 125 -28.15 27.53 -32.66
N ALA A 126 -28.06 27.13 -33.92
CA ALA A 126 -28.70 27.80 -35.04
C ALA A 126 -30.18 27.42 -35.12
N HIS A 127 -31.02 28.39 -35.52
CA HIS A 127 -32.41 28.11 -35.81
C HIS A 127 -32.54 27.22 -37.06
N VAL A 128 -33.47 26.26 -37.02
CA VAL A 128 -33.66 25.25 -38.07
C VAL A 128 -34.94 25.55 -38.85
N ALA A 129 -34.79 25.88 -40.14
CA ALA A 129 -35.89 26.01 -41.09
C ALA A 129 -36.14 24.71 -41.89
N ASN A 130 -37.23 24.67 -42.65
CA ASN A 130 -37.60 23.55 -43.53
C ASN A 130 -37.12 23.78 -44.98
N ASP A 131 -35.85 24.14 -45.15
CA ASP A 131 -35.18 24.38 -46.42
C ASP A 131 -33.72 23.90 -46.38
N GLU A 132 -32.94 24.17 -47.43
CA GLU A 132 -31.52 23.80 -47.53
C GLU A 132 -30.66 24.49 -46.47
N ILE A 133 -31.01 25.73 -46.09
CA ILE A 133 -30.31 26.48 -45.04
C ILE A 133 -30.57 25.82 -43.67
N GLY A 134 -31.80 25.37 -43.44
CA GLY A 134 -32.18 24.58 -42.28
C GLY A 134 -31.44 23.25 -42.20
N THR A 135 -31.14 22.59 -43.33
CA THR A 135 -30.28 21.40 -43.36
C THR A 135 -28.87 21.73 -42.88
N PHE A 136 -28.29 22.84 -43.35
CA PHE A 136 -26.98 23.29 -42.87
C PHE A 136 -27.00 23.64 -41.37
N ALA A 137 -28.04 24.32 -40.89
CA ALA A 137 -28.22 24.64 -39.47
C ALA A 137 -28.32 23.36 -38.60
N ARG A 138 -29.03 22.33 -39.08
CA ARG A 138 -29.08 21.00 -38.43
C ARG A 138 -27.70 20.37 -38.35
N SER A 139 -26.95 20.33 -39.46
CA SER A 139 -25.59 19.78 -39.48
C SER A 139 -24.66 20.51 -38.50
N PHE A 140 -24.74 21.84 -38.43
CA PHE A 140 -24.01 22.62 -37.43
C PHE A 140 -24.41 22.23 -36.00
N ASN A 141 -25.71 22.17 -35.70
CA ASN A 141 -26.19 21.85 -34.35
C ASN A 141 -25.76 20.43 -33.91
N VAL A 142 -25.77 19.45 -34.82
CA VAL A 142 -25.29 18.08 -34.56
C VAL A 142 -23.80 18.08 -34.22
N VAL A 143 -22.98 18.80 -35.00
CA VAL A 143 -21.54 18.92 -34.73
C VAL A 143 -21.29 19.63 -33.40
N ALA A 144 -22.02 20.72 -33.13
CA ALA A 144 -21.91 21.47 -31.89
C ALA A 144 -22.23 20.58 -30.67
N GLU A 145 -23.31 19.80 -30.73
CA GLU A 145 -23.70 18.87 -29.68
C GLU A 145 -22.68 17.73 -29.50
N SER A 146 -22.22 17.12 -30.59
CA SER A 146 -21.17 16.10 -30.51
C SER A 146 -19.87 16.64 -29.92
N LEU A 147 -19.49 17.89 -30.20
CA LEU A 147 -18.28 18.47 -29.65
C LEU A 147 -18.45 18.79 -28.15
N THR A 148 -19.57 19.40 -27.76
CA THR A 148 -19.86 19.67 -26.34
C THR A 148 -19.87 18.38 -25.51
N SER A 149 -20.46 17.30 -26.04
CA SER A 149 -20.47 15.99 -25.39
C SER A 149 -19.07 15.38 -25.27
N ARG A 150 -18.22 15.50 -26.30
CA ARG A 150 -16.83 15.02 -26.24
C ARG A 150 -15.97 15.82 -25.27
N LEU A 151 -16.11 17.15 -25.24
CA LEU A 151 -15.36 18.01 -24.33
C LEU A 151 -15.71 17.71 -22.86
N SER A 152 -17.00 17.61 -22.54
CA SER A 152 -17.44 17.24 -21.18
C SER A 152 -16.92 15.87 -20.76
N SER A 153 -16.97 14.87 -21.65
CA SER A 153 -16.40 13.54 -21.39
C SER A 153 -14.88 13.58 -21.15
N LEU A 154 -14.14 14.39 -21.91
CA LEU A 154 -12.69 14.57 -21.69
C LEU A 154 -12.40 15.26 -20.35
N GLU A 155 -13.16 16.30 -19.99
CA GLU A 155 -13.01 16.99 -18.71
C GLU A 155 -13.34 16.08 -17.50
N ASP A 156 -14.37 15.24 -17.62
CA ASP A 156 -14.71 14.24 -16.61
C ASP A 156 -13.58 13.21 -16.46
N THR A 157 -13.06 12.70 -17.58
CA THR A 157 -11.94 11.74 -17.59
C THR A 157 -10.67 12.35 -16.96
N ALA A 158 -10.36 13.61 -17.29
CA ALA A 158 -9.20 14.31 -16.73
C ALA A 158 -9.34 14.53 -15.22
N ARG A 159 -10.55 14.88 -14.74
CA ARG A 159 -10.83 15.02 -13.30
C ARG A 159 -10.68 13.69 -12.57
N GLN A 160 -11.21 12.59 -13.13
CA GLN A 160 -11.06 11.25 -12.56
C GLN A 160 -9.59 10.82 -12.48
N ALA A 161 -8.81 11.04 -13.55
CA ALA A 161 -7.39 10.72 -13.57
C ALA A 161 -6.58 11.53 -12.53
N ALA A 162 -6.87 12.82 -12.39
CA ALA A 162 -6.22 13.66 -11.38
C ALA A 162 -6.56 13.20 -9.95
N HIS A 163 -7.82 12.83 -9.69
CA HIS A 163 -8.23 12.30 -8.39
C HIS A 163 -7.53 10.98 -8.06
N LEU A 164 -7.52 10.02 -9.00
CA LEU A 164 -6.86 8.73 -8.79
C LEU A 164 -5.36 8.91 -8.52
N ARG A 165 -4.69 9.83 -9.22
CA ARG A 165 -3.28 10.14 -8.97
C ARG A 165 -3.04 10.66 -7.56
N ALA A 166 -3.87 11.58 -7.08
CA ALA A 166 -3.75 12.11 -5.71
C ALA A 166 -3.93 11.02 -4.65
N VAL A 167 -4.85 10.06 -4.89
CA VAL A 167 -5.04 8.90 -4.00
C VAL A 167 -3.82 8.00 -4.02
N THR A 168 -3.26 7.70 -5.20
CA THR A 168 -2.02 6.91 -5.32
C THR A 168 -0.87 7.56 -4.56
N ASP A 169 -0.60 8.85 -4.79
CA ASP A 169 0.48 9.58 -4.13
C ASP A 169 0.31 9.56 -2.60
N ALA A 170 -0.93 9.71 -2.11
CA ALA A 170 -1.23 9.63 -0.68
C ALA A 170 -1.00 8.22 -0.09
N LEU A 171 -1.38 7.16 -0.82
CA LEU A 171 -1.20 5.77 -0.38
C LEU A 171 0.29 5.38 -0.32
N GLU A 172 1.11 5.87 -1.24
CA GLU A 172 2.57 5.65 -1.20
C GLU A 172 3.22 6.22 0.05
N MET A 173 2.69 7.33 0.58
CA MET A 173 3.18 7.98 1.80
C MET A 173 2.66 7.35 3.09
N ALA A 174 1.64 6.48 3.04
CA ALA A 174 1.02 5.90 4.22
C ALA A 174 1.94 4.84 4.86
N ALA A 175 2.44 5.06 6.07
CA ALA A 175 3.40 4.18 6.74
C ALA A 175 2.79 2.92 7.38
N ASP A 176 1.50 2.98 7.71
CA ASP A 176 0.75 1.93 8.40
C ASP A 176 -0.66 1.78 7.81
N GLU A 177 -1.35 0.71 8.18
CA GLU A 177 -2.70 0.42 7.68
C GLU A 177 -3.73 1.50 8.07
N THR A 178 -3.57 2.11 9.25
CA THR A 178 -4.51 3.14 9.75
C THR A 178 -4.53 4.36 8.82
N HIS A 179 -3.36 4.78 8.33
CA HIS A 179 -3.26 5.87 7.35
C HIS A 179 -3.87 5.49 6.00
N VAL A 180 -3.71 4.24 5.55
CA VAL A 180 -4.37 3.74 4.34
C VAL A 180 -5.88 3.81 4.46
N TYR A 181 -6.43 3.37 5.59
CA TYR A 181 -7.88 3.40 5.84
C TYR A 181 -8.41 4.83 5.84
N ARG A 182 -7.73 5.77 6.48
CA ARG A 182 -8.12 7.19 6.48
C ARG A 182 -8.19 7.79 5.07
N ILE A 183 -7.25 7.44 4.20
CA ILE A 183 -7.27 7.88 2.78
C ILE A 183 -8.51 7.32 2.08
N LEU A 184 -8.80 6.03 2.28
CA LEU A 184 -9.99 5.41 1.71
C LEU A 184 -11.29 6.08 2.20
N GLU A 185 -11.41 6.41 3.49
CA GLU A 185 -12.57 7.12 4.03
C GLU A 185 -12.80 8.45 3.33
N GLN A 186 -11.73 9.24 3.13
CA GLN A 186 -11.79 10.50 2.38
C GLN A 186 -12.22 10.27 0.94
N SER A 187 -11.68 9.25 0.27
CA SER A 187 -12.10 8.88 -1.09
C SER A 187 -13.57 8.48 -1.16
N MET A 188 -14.08 7.72 -0.20
CA MET A 188 -15.52 7.36 -0.14
C MET A 188 -16.41 8.59 -0.04
N GLY A 189 -16.06 9.54 0.83
CA GLY A 189 -16.81 10.79 0.99
C GLY A 189 -16.82 11.65 -0.28
N LEU A 190 -15.74 11.63 -1.07
CA LEU A 190 -15.67 12.37 -2.34
C LEU A 190 -16.42 11.69 -3.49
N ILE A 191 -16.27 10.37 -3.61
CA ILE A 191 -16.81 9.60 -4.75
C ILE A 191 -18.31 9.35 -4.59
N ALA A 192 -18.74 9.00 -3.38
CA ALA A 192 -20.12 8.61 -3.10
C ALA A 192 -20.60 9.19 -1.75
N PRO A 193 -20.76 10.52 -1.64
CA PRO A 193 -21.13 11.20 -0.39
C PRO A 193 -22.49 10.77 0.17
N ASN A 194 -23.37 10.21 -0.66
CA ASN A 194 -24.73 9.81 -0.29
C ASN A 194 -24.92 8.28 -0.23
N SER A 195 -23.85 7.51 -0.41
CA SER A 195 -23.91 6.04 -0.38
C SER A 195 -23.16 5.53 0.85
N PRO A 196 -23.87 4.91 1.82
CA PRO A 196 -23.21 4.30 2.96
C PRO A 196 -22.22 3.24 2.47
N ALA A 197 -21.00 3.29 2.99
CA ALA A 197 -19.94 2.39 2.57
C ALA A 197 -19.00 2.06 3.72
N GLU A 198 -18.43 0.86 3.68
CA GLU A 198 -17.47 0.38 4.66
C GLU A 198 -16.47 -0.58 4.04
N LEU A 199 -15.25 -0.59 4.58
CA LEU A 199 -14.25 -1.61 4.32
C LEU A 199 -14.26 -2.64 5.45
N LEU A 200 -14.45 -3.90 5.11
CA LEU A 200 -14.30 -5.03 6.02
C LEU A 200 -13.00 -5.76 5.68
N ILE A 201 -12.06 -5.85 6.62
CA ILE A 201 -10.78 -6.54 6.45
C ILE A 201 -10.66 -7.72 7.38
N ALA A 202 -10.05 -8.80 6.88
CA ALA A 202 -9.76 -9.98 7.66
C ALA A 202 -8.34 -9.90 8.24
N ASP A 203 -8.22 -10.06 9.55
CA ASP A 203 -6.94 -10.31 10.20
C ASP A 203 -6.70 -11.80 10.29
N HIS A 204 -5.54 -12.23 9.79
CA HIS A 204 -5.07 -13.62 9.82
C HIS A 204 -6.15 -14.66 9.44
N GLY A 205 -7.01 -14.31 8.48
CA GLY A 205 -7.99 -15.19 7.85
C GLY A 205 -9.25 -15.57 8.65
N ALA A 206 -9.42 -15.11 9.90
CA ALA A 206 -10.44 -15.70 10.78
C ALA A 206 -11.75 -14.90 10.89
N ARG A 207 -11.69 -13.56 10.97
CA ARG A 207 -12.89 -12.72 11.17
C ARG A 207 -12.72 -11.36 10.51
N PHE A 208 -13.80 -10.84 9.95
CA PHE A 208 -13.84 -9.47 9.49
C PHE A 208 -13.97 -8.51 10.67
N HIS A 209 -13.17 -7.44 10.62
CA HIS A 209 -13.40 -6.22 11.37
C HIS A 209 -13.63 -5.06 10.39
N ARG A 210 -14.31 -4.02 10.85
CA ARG A 210 -14.57 -2.82 10.05
C ARG A 210 -13.37 -1.88 10.14
N ALA A 211 -12.66 -1.71 9.03
CA ALA A 211 -11.41 -0.95 8.96
C ALA A 211 -11.60 0.51 8.55
N ALA A 212 -12.61 0.81 7.71
CA ALA A 212 -12.90 2.16 7.22
C ALA A 212 -14.41 2.35 7.00
N VAL A 213 -14.89 3.57 7.16
CA VAL A 213 -16.31 3.93 6.95
C VAL A 213 -16.44 5.22 6.14
N ASN A 214 -17.47 5.31 5.29
CA ASN A 214 -17.80 6.57 4.63
C ASN A 214 -18.10 7.66 5.68
N PRO A 215 -17.30 8.72 5.76
CA PRO A 215 -17.41 9.71 6.83
C PRO A 215 -18.66 10.59 6.71
N ILE A 216 -19.34 10.57 5.56
CA ILE A 216 -20.54 11.36 5.28
C ILE A 216 -21.80 10.50 5.41
N ALA A 217 -21.86 9.39 4.67
CA ALA A 217 -23.05 8.55 4.61
C ALA A 217 -23.10 7.45 5.69
N GLY A 218 -22.01 7.22 6.41
CA GLY A 218 -21.90 6.15 7.40
C GLY A 218 -21.63 4.76 6.81
N PRO A 219 -21.69 3.71 7.64
CA PRO A 219 -21.32 2.35 7.25
C PRO A 219 -22.39 1.68 6.37
N GLY A 220 -21.94 0.75 5.53
CA GLY A 220 -22.84 -0.06 4.70
C GLY A 220 -23.71 -1.01 5.53
N GLY A 221 -23.17 -1.63 6.58
CA GLY A 221 -23.93 -2.44 7.54
C GLY A 221 -23.94 -3.94 7.25
N CYS A 222 -23.03 -4.47 6.43
CA CYS A 222 -23.02 -5.88 6.09
C CYS A 222 -22.77 -6.78 7.32
N PRO A 223 -23.63 -7.76 7.62
CA PRO A 223 -23.51 -8.62 8.80
C PRO A 223 -22.44 -9.73 8.67
N VAL A 224 -21.71 -9.77 7.55
CA VAL A 224 -20.78 -10.85 7.24
C VAL A 224 -19.63 -10.93 8.24
N SER A 225 -19.47 -12.10 8.87
CA SER A 225 -18.49 -12.29 9.94
C SER A 225 -17.08 -12.63 9.43
N GLY A 226 -16.92 -13.14 8.21
CA GLY A 226 -15.61 -13.54 7.69
C GLY A 226 -15.61 -13.84 6.18
N PRO A 227 -14.44 -14.12 5.59
CA PRO A 227 -14.28 -14.26 4.14
C PRO A 227 -15.18 -15.32 3.50
N ASP A 228 -15.36 -16.47 4.16
CA ASP A 228 -16.16 -17.59 3.65
C ASP A 228 -17.66 -17.26 3.54
N GLY A 229 -18.15 -16.31 4.34
CA GLY A 229 -19.54 -15.83 4.26
C GLY A 229 -19.78 -14.83 3.13
N CYS A 230 -18.72 -14.26 2.54
CA CYS A 230 -18.85 -13.19 1.55
C CYS A 230 -18.77 -13.75 0.12
N VAL A 231 -19.85 -13.58 -0.65
CA VAL A 231 -19.92 -14.05 -2.06
C VAL A 231 -18.89 -13.35 -2.95
N ALA A 232 -18.66 -12.05 -2.75
CA ALA A 232 -17.67 -11.29 -3.53
C ALA A 232 -16.24 -11.81 -3.28
N MET A 233 -15.91 -12.13 -2.02
CA MET A 233 -14.62 -12.72 -1.66
C MET A 233 -14.45 -14.11 -2.27
N ARG A 234 -15.43 -15.00 -2.07
CA ARG A 234 -15.39 -16.37 -2.60
C ARG A 234 -15.27 -16.44 -4.11
N ARG A 235 -15.84 -15.46 -4.82
CA ARG A 235 -15.76 -15.37 -6.29
C ARG A 235 -14.59 -14.53 -6.79
N ALA A 236 -13.89 -13.81 -5.91
CA ALA A 236 -12.89 -12.81 -6.26
C ALA A 236 -13.39 -11.83 -7.35
N GLN A 237 -14.67 -11.45 -7.29
CA GLN A 237 -15.32 -10.60 -8.28
C GLN A 237 -16.17 -9.53 -7.60
N THR A 238 -16.25 -8.36 -8.23
CA THR A 238 -17.21 -7.33 -7.84
C THR A 238 -18.62 -7.85 -8.08
N MET A 239 -19.44 -7.84 -7.03
CA MET A 239 -20.82 -8.32 -7.07
C MET A 239 -21.77 -7.16 -6.79
N THR A 240 -22.77 -6.96 -7.67
CA THR A 240 -23.82 -5.95 -7.48
C THR A 240 -25.18 -6.63 -7.38
N PHE A 241 -25.96 -6.22 -6.38
CA PHE A 241 -27.26 -6.77 -6.03
C PHE A 241 -28.26 -5.63 -5.95
N PRO A 242 -29.25 -5.56 -6.86
CA PRO A 242 -30.20 -4.46 -6.88
C PRO A 242 -31.26 -4.55 -5.77
N SER A 243 -31.53 -5.74 -5.22
CA SER A 243 -32.52 -5.94 -4.14
C SER A 243 -32.23 -7.24 -3.37
N PRO A 244 -32.61 -7.36 -2.09
CA PRO A 244 -32.55 -8.61 -1.33
C PRO A 244 -33.55 -9.67 -1.85
N SER A 245 -34.55 -9.28 -2.63
CA SER A 245 -35.60 -10.18 -3.14
C SER A 245 -35.22 -10.92 -4.43
N THR A 246 -34.08 -10.58 -5.05
CA THR A 246 -33.67 -11.25 -6.30
C THR A 246 -33.17 -12.66 -6.05
N ILE A 247 -33.40 -13.56 -7.01
CA ILE A 247 -32.99 -14.97 -6.90
C ILE A 247 -31.49 -15.17 -6.66
N ASN A 248 -30.69 -14.21 -7.10
CA ASN A 248 -29.24 -14.19 -6.97
C ASN A 248 -28.75 -13.16 -5.93
N ALA A 249 -29.60 -12.72 -5.00
CA ALA A 249 -29.21 -11.84 -3.93
C ALA A 249 -28.14 -12.50 -3.03
N CYS A 250 -27.24 -11.68 -2.48
CA CYS A 250 -26.31 -12.13 -1.46
C CYS A 250 -27.09 -12.57 -0.20
N PRO A 251 -26.79 -13.73 0.41
CA PRO A 251 -27.44 -14.14 1.66
C PRO A 251 -27.31 -13.08 2.78
N MET A 252 -26.14 -12.43 2.88
CA MET A 252 -25.90 -11.37 3.87
C MET A 252 -26.68 -10.09 3.57
N LEU A 253 -27.14 -9.88 2.33
CA LEU A 253 -28.04 -8.78 1.98
C LEU A 253 -29.49 -9.09 2.36
N VAL A 254 -29.89 -10.37 2.29
CA VAL A 254 -31.21 -10.82 2.76
C VAL A 254 -31.33 -10.69 4.28
N GLU A 255 -30.25 -10.96 5.00
CA GLU A 255 -30.14 -10.83 6.46
C GLU A 255 -29.81 -9.41 6.94
N HIS A 256 -29.71 -8.44 6.02
CA HIS A 256 -29.36 -7.07 6.36
C HIS A 256 -30.49 -6.37 7.14
N ASP A 257 -30.13 -5.55 8.14
CA ASP A 257 -31.09 -4.86 9.01
C ASP A 257 -32.03 -3.91 8.25
N THR A 258 -31.60 -3.43 7.09
CA THR A 258 -32.36 -2.52 6.24
C THR A 258 -32.46 -3.02 4.81
N ILE A 259 -33.60 -2.77 4.16
CA ILE A 259 -33.82 -3.13 2.75
C ILE A 259 -33.03 -2.15 1.88
N CYS A 260 -32.02 -2.66 1.17
CA CYS A 260 -31.12 -1.87 0.35
C CYS A 260 -30.64 -2.63 -0.89
N SER A 261 -30.03 -1.91 -1.83
CA SER A 261 -29.17 -2.50 -2.85
C SER A 261 -27.71 -2.47 -2.36
N ALA A 262 -26.86 -3.31 -2.92
CA ALA A 262 -25.46 -3.39 -2.51
C ALA A 262 -24.50 -3.71 -3.65
N THR A 263 -23.30 -3.13 -3.60
CA THR A 263 -22.14 -3.53 -4.41
C THR A 263 -21.00 -3.88 -3.47
N CYS A 264 -20.47 -5.10 -3.61
CA CYS A 264 -19.36 -5.63 -2.83
C CYS A 264 -18.13 -5.79 -3.73
N ILE A 265 -17.04 -5.10 -3.40
CA ILE A 265 -15.81 -5.01 -4.19
C ILE A 265 -14.68 -5.68 -3.40
N PRO A 266 -14.11 -6.80 -3.89
CA PRO A 266 -12.97 -7.42 -3.23
C PRO A 266 -11.75 -6.50 -3.19
N VAL A 267 -11.06 -6.49 -2.06
CA VAL A 267 -9.82 -5.75 -1.82
C VAL A 267 -8.71 -6.77 -1.63
N GLY A 268 -7.66 -6.68 -2.46
CA GLY A 268 -6.57 -7.65 -2.43
C GLY A 268 -5.53 -7.39 -3.52
N VAL A 269 -4.52 -8.25 -3.57
CA VAL A 269 -3.41 -8.14 -4.52
C VAL A 269 -2.95 -9.54 -4.96
N HIS A 270 -2.73 -9.75 -6.27
CA HIS A 270 -2.25 -11.01 -6.85
C HIS A 270 -3.01 -12.29 -6.40
N GLY A 271 -4.33 -12.20 -6.24
CA GLY A 271 -5.16 -13.34 -5.81
C GLY A 271 -5.22 -13.56 -4.28
N HIS A 272 -4.46 -12.79 -3.50
CA HIS A 272 -4.60 -12.73 -2.05
C HIS A 272 -5.60 -11.65 -1.66
N LEU A 273 -6.80 -12.07 -1.24
CA LEU A 273 -7.87 -11.16 -0.83
C LEU A 273 -7.74 -10.82 0.66
N LEU A 274 -7.67 -9.53 0.95
CA LEU A 274 -7.53 -8.97 2.29
C LEU A 274 -8.89 -8.61 2.90
N GLY A 275 -9.86 -8.24 2.07
CA GLY A 275 -11.13 -7.72 2.54
C GLY A 275 -12.13 -7.43 1.45
N VAL A 276 -13.24 -6.81 1.82
CA VAL A 276 -14.31 -6.39 0.91
C VAL A 276 -14.76 -4.97 1.23
N LEU A 277 -14.81 -4.13 0.21
CA LEU A 277 -15.44 -2.82 0.26
C LEU A 277 -16.93 -3.00 -0.07
N HIS A 278 -17.79 -2.72 0.89
CA HIS A 278 -19.24 -2.85 0.77
C HIS A 278 -19.87 -1.45 0.65
N VAL A 279 -20.61 -1.22 -0.42
CA VAL A 279 -21.30 0.05 -0.71
C VAL A 279 -22.77 -0.23 -0.91
N THR A 280 -23.64 0.53 -0.24
CA THR A 280 -25.09 0.36 -0.32
C THR A 280 -25.79 1.51 -1.05
N GLY A 281 -26.98 1.23 -1.54
CA GLY A 281 -27.87 2.17 -2.19
C GLY A 281 -29.33 1.87 -1.84
N ARG A 282 -30.26 2.63 -2.43
CA ARG A 282 -31.69 2.32 -2.27
C ARG A 282 -32.02 1.03 -3.01
N GLU A 283 -33.01 0.29 -2.55
CA GLU A 283 -33.50 -0.88 -3.29
C GLU A 283 -33.86 -0.48 -4.72
N GLY A 284 -33.44 -1.30 -5.69
CA GLY A 284 -33.60 -1.06 -7.13
C GLY A 284 -32.61 -0.05 -7.74
N ASP A 285 -31.85 0.68 -6.92
CA ASP A 285 -30.91 1.72 -7.36
C ASP A 285 -29.50 1.48 -6.77
N PRO A 286 -28.78 0.44 -7.25
CA PRO A 286 -27.41 0.19 -6.83
C PRO A 286 -26.46 1.31 -7.28
N PRO A 287 -25.27 1.43 -6.64
CA PRO A 287 -24.25 2.38 -7.06
C PRO A 287 -23.97 2.32 -8.57
N ARG A 288 -23.97 3.48 -9.23
CA ARG A 288 -23.77 3.59 -10.69
C ARG A 288 -22.42 3.04 -11.12
N ASN A 289 -22.34 2.46 -12.33
CA ASN A 289 -21.11 1.84 -12.85
C ASN A 289 -19.86 2.73 -12.73
N GLY A 290 -19.95 4.02 -13.09
CA GLY A 290 -18.79 4.93 -13.00
C GLY A 290 -18.29 5.19 -11.56
N VAL A 291 -19.15 5.00 -10.54
CA VAL A 291 -18.76 5.02 -9.12
C VAL A 291 -18.11 3.69 -8.74
N VAL A 292 -18.69 2.57 -9.19
CA VAL A 292 -18.15 1.22 -8.95
C VAL A 292 -16.75 1.09 -9.54
N GLU A 293 -16.52 1.56 -10.77
CA GLU A 293 -15.20 1.51 -11.44
C GLU A 293 -14.13 2.30 -10.67
N GLN A 294 -14.48 3.46 -10.12
CA GLN A 294 -13.57 4.24 -9.27
C GLN A 294 -13.24 3.49 -7.98
N PHE A 295 -14.24 2.91 -7.31
CA PHE A 295 -14.01 2.11 -6.12
C PHE A 295 -13.21 0.83 -6.39
N VAL A 296 -13.38 0.17 -7.54
CA VAL A 296 -12.55 -0.98 -7.95
C VAL A 296 -11.08 -0.57 -8.08
N SER A 297 -10.82 0.60 -8.68
CA SER A 297 -9.47 1.13 -8.83
C SER A 297 -8.84 1.43 -7.47
N ILE A 298 -9.57 2.11 -6.57
CA ILE A 298 -9.08 2.44 -5.24
C ILE A 298 -8.92 1.20 -4.36
N ALA A 299 -9.86 0.25 -4.41
CA ALA A 299 -9.77 -1.02 -3.70
C ALA A 299 -8.50 -1.79 -4.09
N SER A 300 -8.12 -1.76 -5.36
CA SER A 300 -6.88 -2.40 -5.83
C SER A 300 -5.62 -1.70 -5.29
N LEU A 301 -5.61 -0.36 -5.23
CA LEU A 301 -4.51 0.42 -4.66
C LEU A 301 -4.39 0.20 -3.14
N VAL A 302 -5.51 0.25 -2.42
CA VAL A 302 -5.60 -0.04 -0.99
C VAL A 302 -5.09 -1.46 -0.71
N GLY A 303 -5.59 -2.45 -1.45
CA GLY A 303 -5.17 -3.84 -1.30
C GLY A 303 -3.67 -4.03 -1.52
N THR A 304 -3.11 -3.36 -2.53
CA THR A 304 -1.67 -3.38 -2.81
C THR A 304 -0.85 -2.77 -1.68
N ARG A 305 -1.27 -1.61 -1.14
CA ARG A 305 -0.52 -0.94 -0.07
C ARG A 305 -0.59 -1.70 1.25
N VAL A 306 -1.79 -2.14 1.66
CA VAL A 306 -1.97 -2.97 2.87
C VAL A 306 -1.18 -4.26 2.75
N GLY A 307 -1.27 -4.95 1.60
CA GLY A 307 -0.49 -6.17 1.34
C GLY A 307 1.02 -5.94 1.45
N SER A 308 1.52 -4.80 0.97
CA SER A 308 2.94 -4.44 1.06
C SER A 308 3.39 -4.15 2.51
N ILE A 309 2.55 -3.47 3.30
CA ILE A 309 2.80 -3.20 4.73
C ILE A 309 2.87 -4.53 5.50
N ARG A 310 1.85 -5.39 5.37
CA ARG A 310 1.82 -6.71 6.01
C ARG A 310 2.99 -7.59 5.58
N ALA A 311 3.37 -7.58 4.30
CA ALA A 311 4.50 -8.35 3.80
C ALA A 311 5.82 -7.90 4.42
N LEU A 312 6.03 -6.59 4.58
CA LEU A 312 7.22 -6.04 5.23
C LEU A 312 7.26 -6.40 6.73
N GLU A 313 6.12 -6.33 7.42
CA GLU A 313 5.99 -6.75 8.82
C GLU A 313 6.23 -8.24 8.98
N ASN A 314 5.60 -9.08 8.17
CA ASN A 314 5.81 -10.53 8.18
C ASN A 314 7.27 -10.88 7.88
N SER A 315 7.92 -10.22 6.91
CA SER A 315 9.34 -10.44 6.64
C SER A 315 10.22 -10.07 7.84
N ARG A 316 9.88 -9.00 8.57
CA ARG A 316 10.57 -8.65 9.83
C ARG A 316 10.34 -9.71 10.92
N LEU A 317 9.14 -10.26 11.01
CA LEU A 317 8.76 -11.29 11.99
C LEU A 317 9.31 -12.68 11.66
N GLU A 318 9.30 -13.12 10.41
CA GLU A 318 9.93 -14.37 9.98
C GLU A 318 11.45 -14.31 10.18
N ALA A 319 12.04 -13.12 10.05
CA ALA A 319 13.41 -12.84 10.46
C ALA A 319 13.60 -12.70 11.99
N SER A 320 12.66 -13.16 12.84
CA SER A 320 12.70 -13.05 14.32
C SER A 320 12.81 -14.40 15.07
N THR A 321 12.80 -15.52 14.34
CA THR A 321 12.95 -16.88 14.89
C THR A 321 14.08 -17.64 14.21
N ASP A 322 14.70 -18.57 14.93
CA ASP A 322 15.74 -19.45 14.38
C ASP A 322 15.10 -20.65 13.66
N GLY A 323 15.45 -20.84 12.38
CA GLY A 323 14.81 -21.85 11.52
C GLY A 323 15.10 -23.31 11.89
N LEU A 324 16.15 -23.58 12.69
CA LEU A 324 16.49 -24.93 13.13
C LEU A 324 15.80 -25.30 14.44
N THR A 325 15.81 -24.39 15.40
CA THR A 325 15.36 -24.64 16.78
C THR A 325 13.95 -24.14 17.08
N GLY A 326 13.38 -23.25 16.24
CA GLY A 326 12.09 -22.62 16.48
C GLY A 326 12.08 -21.59 17.62
N LEU A 327 13.23 -21.33 18.25
CA LEU A 327 13.38 -20.32 19.29
C LEU A 327 13.35 -18.91 18.72
N ALA A 328 13.22 -17.90 19.59
CA ALA A 328 13.53 -16.53 19.22
C ALA A 328 14.98 -16.45 18.70
N ASN A 329 15.24 -15.56 17.75
CA ASN A 329 16.62 -15.26 17.38
C ASN A 329 17.13 -14.04 18.17
N ARG A 330 18.43 -13.75 18.02
CA ARG A 330 19.10 -12.62 18.67
C ARG A 330 18.30 -11.31 18.60
N ARG A 331 17.77 -10.94 17.43
CA ARG A 331 17.04 -9.68 17.25
C ARG A 331 15.75 -9.62 18.07
N LYS A 332 15.00 -10.72 18.12
CA LYS A 332 13.76 -10.81 18.91
C LYS A 332 14.03 -10.73 20.41
N LEU A 333 15.14 -11.33 20.85
CA LEU A 333 15.59 -11.22 22.24
C LEU A 333 15.96 -9.77 22.58
N GLU A 334 16.81 -9.13 21.77
CA GLU A 334 17.25 -7.75 22.01
C GLU A 334 16.06 -6.79 22.16
N ALA A 335 15.10 -6.85 21.23
CA ALA A 335 13.89 -6.02 21.30
C ALA A 335 13.05 -6.26 22.56
N ALA A 336 12.89 -7.53 22.97
CA ALA A 336 12.11 -7.87 24.16
C ALA A 336 12.82 -7.43 25.46
N VAL A 337 14.15 -7.46 25.51
CA VAL A 337 14.90 -6.97 26.68
C VAL A 337 14.89 -5.44 26.74
N GLU A 338 15.03 -4.76 25.60
CA GLU A 338 14.89 -3.30 25.54
C GLU A 338 13.53 -2.83 26.08
N GLU A 339 12.45 -3.55 25.78
CA GLU A 339 11.12 -3.30 26.33
C GLU A 339 11.09 -3.47 27.87
N LEU A 340 11.65 -4.57 28.40
CA LEU A 340 11.74 -4.78 29.85
C LEU A 340 12.55 -3.68 30.56
N MET A 341 13.66 -3.24 29.94
CA MET A 341 14.49 -2.15 30.47
C MET A 341 13.74 -0.81 30.45
N ALA A 342 13.02 -0.51 29.38
CA ALA A 342 12.21 0.71 29.27
C ALA A 342 11.06 0.75 30.30
N GLU A 343 10.48 -0.41 30.63
CA GLU A 343 9.45 -0.56 31.67
C GLU A 343 10.02 -0.60 33.10
N GLY A 344 11.34 -0.64 33.26
CA GLY A 344 11.99 -0.77 34.57
C GLY A 344 11.75 -2.14 35.23
N VAL A 345 11.46 -3.18 34.44
CA VAL A 345 11.26 -4.55 34.93
C VAL A 345 12.62 -5.19 35.18
N ALA A 346 12.95 -5.53 36.42
CA ALA A 346 14.15 -6.29 36.74
C ALA A 346 14.09 -7.72 36.17
N PHE A 347 15.20 -8.22 35.66
CA PHE A 347 15.31 -9.57 35.09
C PHE A 347 16.68 -10.21 35.39
N SER A 348 16.78 -11.52 35.20
CA SER A 348 18.06 -12.23 35.12
C SER A 348 18.35 -12.63 33.68
N LEU A 349 19.57 -12.38 33.22
CA LEU A 349 20.04 -12.77 31.88
C LEU A 349 21.03 -13.93 32.02
N VAL A 350 20.89 -14.92 31.14
CA VAL A 350 21.71 -16.12 31.14
C VAL A 350 22.32 -16.32 29.76
N MET A 351 23.64 -16.43 29.70
CA MET A 351 24.38 -16.94 28.54
C MET A 351 24.58 -18.45 28.71
N ALA A 352 24.23 -19.23 27.69
CA ALA A 352 24.33 -20.68 27.69
C ALA A 352 25.07 -21.16 26.44
N ASP A 353 25.88 -22.20 26.59
CA ASP A 353 26.63 -22.79 25.48
C ASP A 353 26.73 -24.30 25.64
N ILE A 354 26.61 -25.02 24.52
CA ILE A 354 26.76 -26.48 24.50
C ILE A 354 28.25 -26.84 24.57
N ASP A 355 28.63 -27.54 25.63
CA ASP A 355 30.02 -27.90 25.89
C ASP A 355 30.55 -28.82 24.80
N HIS A 356 31.70 -28.42 24.23
CA HIS A 356 32.41 -29.21 23.22
C HIS A 356 31.58 -29.53 21.95
N PHE A 357 30.64 -28.67 21.57
CA PHE A 357 29.78 -28.89 20.40
C PHE A 357 30.54 -29.14 19.10
N LYS A 358 31.65 -28.42 18.86
CA LYS A 358 32.55 -28.73 17.73
C LYS A 358 33.05 -30.19 17.73
N LYS A 359 33.47 -30.72 18.89
CA LYS A 359 33.91 -32.13 19.00
C LYS A 359 32.75 -33.12 18.76
N LEU A 360 31.54 -32.75 19.17
CA LEU A 360 30.33 -33.53 18.88
C LEU A 360 30.10 -33.62 17.36
N ASN A 361 30.15 -32.47 16.66
CA ASN A 361 30.03 -32.41 15.20
C ASN A 361 31.15 -33.17 14.48
N ASP A 362 32.40 -32.95 14.88
CA ASP A 362 33.56 -33.58 14.25
C ASP A 362 33.51 -35.12 14.39
N ARG A 363 32.95 -35.63 15.48
CA ARG A 363 32.88 -37.07 15.76
C ARG A 363 31.64 -37.77 15.19
N TYR A 364 30.48 -37.10 15.17
CA TYR A 364 29.19 -37.72 14.86
C TYR A 364 28.45 -37.07 13.69
N GLY A 365 29.04 -36.09 13.03
CA GLY A 365 28.48 -35.37 11.88
C GLY A 365 27.50 -34.25 12.28
N HIS A 366 27.30 -33.32 11.34
CA HIS A 366 26.46 -32.13 11.55
C HIS A 366 24.99 -32.46 11.83
N GLU A 367 24.43 -33.53 11.25
CA GLU A 367 23.04 -33.95 11.55
C GLU A 367 22.86 -34.28 13.04
N THR A 368 23.87 -34.87 13.68
CA THR A 368 23.84 -35.16 15.12
C THR A 368 23.92 -33.87 15.94
N GLY A 369 24.72 -32.90 15.50
CA GLY A 369 24.77 -31.57 16.11
C GLY A 369 23.45 -30.83 16.02
N ASP A 370 22.81 -30.86 14.85
CA ASP A 370 21.50 -30.22 14.63
C ASP A 370 20.44 -30.82 15.54
N ARG A 371 20.42 -32.16 15.69
CA ARG A 371 19.53 -32.84 16.64
C ARG A 371 19.84 -32.49 18.10
N ALA A 372 21.11 -32.29 18.46
CA ALA A 372 21.49 -31.84 19.79
C ALA A 372 21.00 -30.41 20.08
N LEU A 373 21.11 -29.50 19.10
CA LEU A 373 20.58 -28.13 19.20
C LEU A 373 19.07 -28.11 19.35
N GLN A 374 18.35 -28.91 18.54
CA GLN A 374 16.89 -29.05 18.62
C GLN A 374 16.44 -29.63 19.97
N LEU A 375 17.14 -30.66 20.45
CA LEU A 375 16.85 -31.26 21.75
C LEU A 375 17.07 -30.26 22.87
N PHE A 376 18.19 -29.55 22.86
CA PHE A 376 18.48 -28.54 23.88
C PHE A 376 17.43 -27.43 23.86
N ALA A 377 17.05 -26.93 22.69
CA ALA A 377 15.97 -25.95 22.55
C ALA A 377 14.65 -26.42 23.15
N SER A 378 14.25 -27.67 22.89
CA SER A 378 13.05 -28.27 23.51
C SER A 378 13.16 -28.32 25.03
N VAL A 379 14.30 -28.78 25.56
CA VAL A 379 14.54 -28.86 27.00
C VAL A 379 14.47 -27.48 27.66
N LEU A 380 15.00 -26.43 27.01
CA LEU A 380 14.86 -25.07 27.49
C LEU A 380 13.38 -24.65 27.53
N GLN A 381 12.64 -24.83 26.43
CA GLN A 381 11.22 -24.46 26.36
C GLN A 381 10.35 -25.17 27.40
N ASP A 382 10.61 -26.46 27.66
CA ASP A 382 9.85 -27.26 28.62
C ASP A 382 10.12 -26.86 30.09
N ASN A 383 11.19 -26.09 30.35
CA ASN A 383 11.63 -25.73 31.70
C ASN A 383 11.45 -24.25 32.05
N VAL A 384 10.98 -23.43 31.12
CA VAL A 384 10.73 -22.00 31.30
C VAL A 384 9.23 -21.69 31.35
N ARG A 385 8.87 -20.52 31.89
CA ARG A 385 7.48 -20.04 32.00
C ARG A 385 7.07 -19.35 30.70
N GLY A 386 5.76 -19.20 30.48
CA GLY A 386 5.23 -18.55 29.27
C GLY A 386 5.63 -17.07 29.08
N HIS A 387 6.21 -16.42 30.09
CA HIS A 387 6.73 -15.05 29.99
C HIS A 387 8.27 -14.97 30.02
N ASP A 388 8.95 -16.11 30.16
CA ASP A 388 10.39 -16.18 30.04
C ASP A 388 10.76 -16.20 28.55
N ILE A 389 11.93 -15.66 28.20
CA ILE A 389 12.37 -15.55 26.81
C ILE A 389 13.55 -16.50 26.61
N VAL A 390 13.48 -17.33 25.58
CA VAL A 390 14.57 -18.22 25.17
C VAL A 390 14.90 -17.95 23.71
N ALA A 391 16.16 -17.65 23.44
CA ALA A 391 16.64 -17.38 22.10
C ALA A 391 17.91 -18.14 21.76
N ARG A 392 18.07 -18.47 20.48
CA ARG A 392 19.36 -18.88 19.92
C ARG A 392 20.12 -17.62 19.48
N PHE A 393 21.24 -17.36 20.14
CA PHE A 393 22.01 -16.13 19.99
C PHE A 393 23.14 -16.27 18.97
N GLY A 394 23.69 -17.49 18.86
CA GLY A 394 24.76 -17.86 17.94
C GLY A 394 24.62 -19.28 17.40
N GLY A 395 25.72 -19.89 16.96
CA GLY A 395 25.71 -21.26 16.43
C GLY A 395 25.33 -22.30 17.48
N GLU A 396 26.02 -22.28 18.62
CA GLU A 396 25.82 -23.18 19.77
C GLU A 396 25.45 -22.41 21.05
N GLU A 397 25.20 -21.12 20.92
CA GLU A 397 24.96 -20.18 22.01
C GLU A 397 23.47 -19.84 22.14
N PHE A 398 22.97 -19.89 23.36
CA PHE A 398 21.58 -19.61 23.72
C PHE A 398 21.55 -18.54 24.80
N VAL A 399 20.50 -17.72 24.78
CA VAL A 399 20.25 -16.72 25.81
C VAL A 399 18.88 -16.93 26.41
N LEU A 400 18.82 -16.91 27.73
CA LEU A 400 17.58 -16.94 28.48
C LEU A 400 17.43 -15.65 29.27
N VAL A 401 16.21 -15.11 29.28
CA VAL A 401 15.85 -13.96 30.08
C VAL A 401 14.65 -14.34 30.95
N TYR A 402 14.80 -14.13 32.25
CA TYR A 402 13.77 -14.40 33.25
C TYR A 402 13.26 -13.09 33.85
N PRO A 403 12.15 -12.52 33.34
CA PRO A 403 11.57 -11.32 33.92
C PRO A 403 11.11 -11.56 35.35
N ARG A 404 11.43 -10.63 36.26
CA ARG A 404 11.04 -10.67 37.67
C ARG A 404 11.53 -11.92 38.42
N LEU A 405 12.62 -12.53 37.96
CA LEU A 405 13.28 -13.64 38.65
C LEU A 405 14.69 -13.20 39.09
N PRO A 406 15.01 -13.24 40.40
CA PRO A 406 16.36 -12.97 40.89
C PRO A 406 17.37 -14.01 40.41
N ALA A 407 18.64 -13.60 40.23
CA ALA A 407 19.70 -14.44 39.66
C ALA A 407 19.88 -15.76 40.42
N LEU A 408 19.84 -15.75 41.75
CA LEU A 408 19.95 -16.98 42.57
C LEU A 408 18.85 -17.99 42.26
N ARG A 409 17.62 -17.54 41.97
CA ARG A 409 16.51 -18.42 41.59
C ARG A 409 16.62 -18.88 40.14
N ALA A 410 17.21 -18.05 39.27
CA ALA A 410 17.52 -18.48 37.91
C ALA A 410 18.54 -19.64 37.92
N ILE A 411 19.54 -19.63 38.80
CA ILE A 411 20.51 -20.73 38.96
C ILE A 411 19.81 -22.06 39.27
N GLU A 412 18.84 -22.07 40.20
CA GLU A 412 18.06 -23.28 40.52
C GLU A 412 17.30 -23.83 39.30
N VAL A 413 16.79 -22.95 38.43
CA VAL A 413 16.11 -23.34 37.18
C VAL A 413 17.11 -23.92 36.18
N LEU A 414 18.30 -23.34 36.07
CA LEU A 414 19.35 -23.81 35.17
C LEU A 414 19.91 -25.16 35.60
N ASP A 415 20.04 -25.42 36.90
CA ASP A 415 20.42 -26.75 37.39
C ASP A 415 19.37 -27.80 37.04
N ARG A 416 18.07 -27.47 37.15
CA ARG A 416 17.01 -28.37 36.68
C ARG A 416 17.12 -28.63 35.17
N ILE A 417 17.41 -27.61 34.37
CA ILE A 417 17.63 -27.74 32.92
C ILE A 417 18.81 -28.68 32.63
N ARG A 418 19.92 -28.59 33.38
CA ARG A 418 21.08 -29.48 33.21
C ARG A 418 20.72 -30.95 33.39
N HIS A 419 20.00 -31.27 34.46
CA HIS A 419 19.55 -32.64 34.74
C HIS A 419 18.48 -33.13 33.74
N ALA A 420 17.59 -32.24 33.32
CA ALA A 420 16.60 -32.54 32.29
C ALA A 420 17.26 -32.83 30.94
N LEU A 421 18.32 -32.09 30.58
CA LEU A 421 19.08 -32.31 29.35
C LEU A 421 19.78 -33.67 29.36
N GLU A 422 20.40 -34.06 30.48
CA GLU A 422 21.03 -35.38 30.62
C GLU A 422 20.02 -36.50 30.36
N SER A 423 18.84 -36.42 31.01
CA SER A 423 17.75 -37.40 30.82
C SER A 423 17.21 -37.41 29.39
N ALA A 424 16.98 -36.23 28.81
CA ALA A 424 16.46 -36.09 27.45
C ALA A 424 17.43 -36.62 26.39
N THR A 425 18.74 -36.44 26.62
CA THR A 425 19.80 -36.91 25.71
C THR A 425 19.82 -38.43 25.62
N VAL A 426 19.69 -39.11 26.76
CA VAL A 426 19.58 -40.58 26.82
C VAL A 426 18.33 -41.05 26.09
N ASN A 427 17.17 -40.43 26.35
CA ASN A 427 15.90 -40.80 25.73
C ASN A 427 15.89 -40.59 24.20
N ALA A 428 16.59 -39.56 23.71
CA ALA A 428 16.71 -39.26 22.29
C ALA A 428 17.72 -40.16 21.55
N GLY A 429 18.48 -40.99 22.28
CA GLY A 429 19.54 -41.83 21.71
C GLY A 429 20.70 -41.03 21.12
N LEU A 430 20.95 -39.82 21.64
CA LEU A 430 22.06 -38.96 21.21
C LEU A 430 23.32 -39.23 22.05
N PRO A 431 24.53 -38.95 21.52
CA PRO A 431 25.74 -38.95 22.34
C PRO A 431 25.59 -37.98 23.52
N SER A 432 26.08 -38.35 24.70
CA SER A 432 26.02 -37.47 25.87
C SER A 432 26.74 -36.14 25.59
N PHE A 433 26.08 -35.04 25.90
CA PHE A 433 26.63 -33.68 25.85
C PHE A 433 26.09 -32.88 27.03
N THR A 434 26.83 -31.83 27.41
CA THR A 434 26.52 -30.97 28.55
C THR A 434 26.43 -29.52 28.12
N THR A 435 26.01 -28.66 29.03
CA THR A 435 25.97 -27.21 28.81
C THR A 435 26.47 -26.48 30.04
N SER A 436 27.13 -25.35 29.79
CA SER A 436 27.60 -24.41 30.80
C SER A 436 26.80 -23.12 30.71
N PHE A 437 26.60 -22.45 31.85
CA PHE A 437 25.81 -21.23 31.96
C PHE A 437 26.55 -20.13 32.72
N GLY A 438 26.42 -18.89 32.23
CA GLY A 438 26.77 -17.67 32.94
C GLY A 438 25.53 -16.83 33.22
N VAL A 439 25.34 -16.41 34.48
CA VAL A 439 24.14 -15.68 34.93
C VAL A 439 24.50 -14.29 35.41
N ALA A 440 23.79 -13.27 34.94
CA ALA A 440 23.91 -11.90 35.43
C ALA A 440 22.54 -11.33 35.82
N SER A 441 22.53 -10.46 36.83
CA SER A 441 21.35 -9.64 37.16
C SER A 441 21.25 -8.45 36.20
N SER A 442 20.04 -8.00 35.85
CA SER A 442 19.86 -6.78 35.06
C SER A 442 20.39 -5.52 35.75
N THR A 443 20.66 -5.59 37.06
CA THR A 443 21.17 -4.46 37.86
C THR A 443 22.69 -4.27 37.79
N VAL A 444 23.42 -5.14 37.08
CA VAL A 444 24.89 -5.03 37.01
C VAL A 444 25.37 -3.92 36.07
N ALA A 445 24.52 -3.49 35.12
CA ALA A 445 24.82 -2.44 34.17
C ALA A 445 23.53 -1.81 33.58
N ASP A 446 23.67 -0.66 32.92
CA ASP A 446 22.56 0.12 32.36
C ASP A 446 22.24 -0.21 30.89
N SER A 447 23.09 -0.99 30.21
CA SER A 447 22.93 -1.37 28.81
C SER A 447 22.82 -2.89 28.64
N LEU A 448 22.02 -3.34 27.68
CA LEU A 448 21.91 -4.77 27.36
C LEU A 448 23.26 -5.38 26.99
N GLU A 449 24.08 -4.64 26.22
CA GLU A 449 25.40 -5.10 25.79
C GLU A 449 26.33 -5.35 26.98
N ASP A 450 26.32 -4.47 27.98
CA ASP A 450 27.12 -4.66 29.19
C ASP A 450 26.60 -5.78 30.08
N ILE A 451 25.28 -5.96 30.19
CA ILE A 451 24.68 -7.08 30.93
C ILE A 451 25.06 -8.41 30.27
N ILE A 452 25.00 -8.49 28.92
CA ILE A 452 25.46 -9.66 28.15
C ILE A 452 26.95 -9.91 28.41
N ARG A 453 27.78 -8.86 28.38
CA ARG A 453 29.22 -8.98 28.66
C ARG A 453 29.49 -9.59 30.04
N VAL A 454 28.74 -9.18 31.07
CA VAL A 454 28.89 -9.75 32.42
C VAL A 454 28.45 -11.22 32.44
N ALA A 455 27.32 -11.56 31.84
CA ALA A 455 26.86 -12.95 31.77
C ALA A 455 27.84 -13.84 30.98
N ASP A 456 28.45 -13.33 29.91
CA ASP A 456 29.47 -14.02 29.11
C ASP A 456 30.76 -14.29 29.92
N ALA A 457 31.16 -13.36 30.79
CA ALA A 457 32.26 -13.60 31.74
C ALA A 457 31.97 -14.80 32.65
N GLY A 458 30.72 -14.91 33.15
CA GLY A 458 30.28 -16.06 33.93
C GLY A 458 30.35 -17.36 33.13
N LEU A 459 29.90 -17.35 31.88
CA LEU A 459 29.95 -18.51 30.99
C LEU A 459 31.39 -18.94 30.72
N PHE A 460 32.28 -17.97 30.50
CA PHE A 460 33.71 -18.22 30.34
C PHE A 460 34.33 -18.84 31.59
N ALA A 461 34.02 -18.31 32.78
CA ALA A 461 34.46 -18.87 34.05
C ALA A 461 33.95 -20.31 34.24
N ALA A 462 32.68 -20.58 33.91
CA ALA A 462 32.12 -21.94 33.93
C ALA A 462 32.91 -22.90 33.03
N LYS A 463 33.27 -22.45 31.82
CA LYS A 463 34.06 -23.25 30.87
C LYS A 463 35.49 -23.53 31.37
N GLN A 464 36.13 -22.57 32.06
CA GLN A 464 37.45 -22.75 32.64
C GLN A 464 37.44 -23.65 33.88
N ALA A 465 36.42 -23.53 34.73
CA ALA A 465 36.29 -24.30 35.95
C ALA A 465 35.96 -25.80 35.72
N GLY A 466 35.86 -26.26 34.47
CA GLY A 466 35.61 -27.66 34.13
C GLY A 466 34.27 -27.92 33.44
N ARG A 467 33.56 -26.87 32.99
CA ARG A 467 32.29 -26.95 32.25
C ARG A 467 31.16 -27.61 33.06
N ASN A 468 30.02 -27.88 32.41
CA ASN A 468 28.89 -28.57 32.98
C ASN A 468 28.46 -27.95 34.33
N ARG A 469 28.28 -26.62 34.37
CA ARG A 469 27.92 -25.89 35.59
C ARG A 469 27.30 -24.52 35.31
N VAL A 470 26.79 -23.90 36.36
CA VAL A 470 26.24 -22.55 36.34
C VAL A 470 27.13 -21.63 37.17
N VAL A 471 27.53 -20.49 36.62
CA VAL A 471 28.31 -19.47 37.33
C VAL A 471 27.56 -18.16 37.33
N PHE A 472 27.37 -17.57 38.52
CA PHE A 472 26.91 -16.19 38.65
C PHE A 472 28.08 -15.23 38.42
N ALA A 473 27.84 -14.19 37.64
CA ALA A 473 28.82 -13.16 37.35
C ALA A 473 28.31 -11.78 37.79
N ASP A 474 29.24 -11.00 38.33
CA ASP A 474 29.08 -9.59 38.59
C ASP A 474 30.10 -8.77 37.77
N GLN A 475 30.04 -7.45 37.94
CA GLN A 475 30.91 -6.54 37.22
C GLN A 475 32.40 -6.78 37.56
N ALA A 476 32.74 -7.19 38.79
CA ALA A 476 34.12 -7.42 39.20
C ALA A 476 34.72 -8.62 38.46
N LEU A 477 33.99 -9.73 38.36
CA LEU A 477 34.41 -10.90 37.60
C LEU A 477 34.59 -10.59 36.10
N ALA A 478 33.67 -9.81 35.53
CA ALA A 478 33.75 -9.40 34.13
C ALA A 478 35.00 -8.53 33.88
N ASP A 479 35.29 -7.60 34.79
CA ASP A 479 36.46 -6.73 34.67
C ASP A 479 37.76 -7.52 34.83
N GLU A 480 37.84 -8.51 35.72
CA GLU A 480 39.00 -9.40 35.87
C GLU A 480 39.28 -10.17 34.57
N ILE A 481 38.28 -10.89 34.05
CA ILE A 481 38.41 -11.75 32.86
C ILE A 481 38.78 -10.96 31.61
N PHE A 482 38.13 -9.83 31.36
CA PHE A 482 38.34 -9.04 30.14
C PHE A 482 39.50 -8.03 30.25
N SER A 483 40.00 -7.75 31.45
CA SER A 483 41.24 -6.98 31.63
C SER A 483 42.48 -7.85 31.44
N ALA A 484 42.47 -9.10 31.94
CA ALA A 484 43.56 -10.06 31.75
C ALA A 484 43.80 -10.38 30.26
N LYS A 485 42.72 -10.53 29.48
CA LYS A 485 42.79 -10.72 28.01
C LYS A 485 43.43 -9.55 27.25
N ARG A 486 43.39 -8.32 27.79
CA ARG A 486 44.04 -7.15 27.18
C ARG A 486 45.55 -7.12 27.44
N SER A 487 46.02 -7.74 28.52
CA SER A 487 47.46 -7.87 28.82
C SER A 487 48.16 -9.03 28.11
N GLU A 488 47.44 -10.07 27.68
CA GLU A 488 48.00 -11.25 26.98
C GLU A 488 48.04 -11.11 25.44
N GLY A 489 47.69 -9.94 24.91
CA GLY A 489 47.66 -9.65 23.47
C GLY A 489 49.02 -9.46 22.78
N SER A 490 50.11 -10.03 23.30
CA SER A 490 51.38 -10.18 22.57
C SER A 490 51.95 -11.59 22.75
N ASP A 491 51.92 -12.34 21.65
CA ASP A 491 52.63 -13.59 21.34
C ASP A 491 52.09 -14.95 21.83
N THR A 492 51.62 -15.70 20.83
CA THR A 492 51.63 -17.17 20.64
C THR A 492 50.88 -18.10 21.58
N VAL A 493 50.05 -18.93 20.93
CA VAL A 493 49.38 -20.15 21.42
C VAL A 493 50.36 -21.07 22.14
N GLY A 494 50.10 -21.35 23.42
CA GLY A 494 50.75 -22.37 24.23
C GLY A 494 49.78 -22.88 25.30
N ASP A 495 49.60 -24.20 25.33
CA ASP A 495 48.81 -24.96 26.29
C ASP A 495 49.46 -24.91 27.70
N GLY A 496 48.64 -24.71 28.74
CA GLY A 496 49.02 -24.86 30.14
C GLY A 496 49.41 -23.57 30.88
N ASP A 497 48.50 -23.03 31.69
CA ASP A 497 48.70 -22.86 33.14
C ASP A 497 47.38 -22.43 33.81
N ALA A 498 47.07 -23.06 34.95
CA ALA A 498 45.88 -22.78 35.73
C ALA A 498 46.04 -21.46 36.49
N VAL A 499 45.29 -20.44 36.09
CA VAL A 499 45.09 -19.24 36.91
C VAL A 499 44.12 -19.63 38.03
N GLU A 500 44.58 -19.54 39.27
CA GLU A 500 43.77 -19.77 40.47
C GLU A 500 42.75 -18.61 40.59
N LEU A 501 41.58 -18.77 39.96
CA LEU A 501 40.46 -17.82 40.07
C LEU A 501 39.97 -17.79 41.52
N ALA A 502 40.10 -16.63 42.16
CA ALA A 502 39.56 -16.39 43.49
C ALA A 502 38.02 -16.47 43.46
N ALA A 503 37.47 -17.36 44.30
CA ALA A 503 36.05 -17.48 44.66
C ALA A 503 35.04 -17.44 43.49
N VAL A 504 35.15 -18.41 42.56
CA VAL A 504 33.98 -18.85 41.81
C VAL A 504 32.98 -19.42 42.82
N ILE A 505 31.86 -18.75 43.03
CA ILE A 505 30.77 -19.30 43.86
C ILE A 505 30.09 -20.39 43.03
N ASP A 506 30.64 -21.60 43.10
CA ASP A 506 29.99 -22.82 42.61
C ASP A 506 28.96 -23.24 43.65
N LEU A 507 27.68 -22.95 43.39
CA LEU A 507 26.58 -23.26 44.31
C LEU A 507 26.09 -24.71 44.21
N THR A 508 26.76 -25.57 43.41
CA THR A 508 26.23 -26.89 43.05
C THR A 508 26.71 -28.05 43.93
N ASP A 509 27.73 -27.86 44.79
CA ASP A 509 28.21 -28.91 45.70
C ASP A 509 27.46 -28.92 47.04
N GLY A 510 26.39 -29.71 47.09
CA GLY A 510 25.63 -29.99 48.30
C GLY A 510 26.27 -31.07 49.18
N SER A 511 27.18 -30.70 50.09
CA SER A 511 27.48 -31.51 51.28
C SER A 511 27.87 -30.65 52.49
N ALA A 512 26.89 -30.26 53.30
CA ALA A 512 27.12 -29.78 54.65
C ALA A 512 26.22 -30.57 55.63
N SER A 513 26.85 -31.47 56.38
CA SER A 513 26.26 -32.18 57.52
C SER A 513 25.94 -31.21 58.66
N PRO A 514 24.89 -31.45 59.48
CA PRO A 514 24.52 -30.57 60.57
C PRO A 514 25.21 -30.97 61.87
N GLU A 515 26.13 -30.14 62.38
CA GLU A 515 26.59 -30.24 63.78
C GLU A 515 26.59 -28.88 64.50
N SER A 516 25.64 -28.76 65.43
CA SER A 516 25.74 -28.22 66.79
C SER A 516 26.62 -26.99 67.11
N SER A 517 25.96 -25.91 67.55
CA SER A 517 26.24 -25.12 68.79
C SER A 517 25.26 -23.93 68.81
N GLN A 518 24.24 -23.83 69.68
CA GLN A 518 24.25 -23.51 71.12
C GLN A 518 25.22 -22.40 71.57
N HIS A 519 24.63 -21.39 72.25
CA HIS A 519 25.23 -20.23 72.95
C HIS A 519 25.67 -19.10 72.00
N GLN A 520 25.37 -17.81 72.22
CA GLN A 520 25.05 -17.06 73.44
C GLN A 520 24.46 -15.69 73.05
N GLN A 521 23.50 -15.22 73.86
CA GLN A 521 22.95 -13.85 74.01
C GLN A 521 22.03 -13.29 72.91
#